data_AF-A0A378VV14-F1
#
_entry.id   AF-A0A378VV14-F1
#
_cell.length_a   1.000
_cell.length_b   1.000
_cell.length_c   1.000
_cell.angle_alpha   90.00
_cell.angle_beta   90.00
_cell.angle_gamma   90.00
#
_symmetry.space_group_name_H-M   'P 1'
#
loop_
_entity.id
_entity.type
_entity.pdbx_description
1 polymer ?
#
loop_
_entity_poly.entity_id
_entity_poly.type
_entity_poly.pdbx_seq_one_letter_code
_entity_poly.pdbx_strand_id
1 'polypeptide(L)'
;MWSDSFGRLQELDKMLWQYEAESFIPHEIWETEEAMPSDTSVLLACGGNLPRIPEGMAVLNLSDGFWNTASVLPARVLEIVGNSLEDLADARERFTAYRRSGFAIEHHGMEGKA
;
A
#
# COMPACT_ATOMS: atom_id res chain seq x y z
N MET A 1 3.40 -2.84 -2.02
CA MET A 1 2.00 -2.92 -1.57
C MET A 1 2.01 -3.49 -0.17
N TRP A 2 1.25 -2.88 0.75
CA TRP A 2 1.24 -3.25 2.16
C TRP A 2 -0.15 -3.69 2.59
N SER A 3 -0.24 -4.84 3.27
CA SER A 3 -1.47 -5.40 3.83
C SER A 3 -1.26 -5.75 5.31
N ASP A 4 -2.34 -5.90 6.07
CA ASP A 4 -2.34 -6.49 7.41
C ASP A 4 -2.64 -7.99 7.40
N SER A 5 -3.13 -8.50 6.26
CA SER A 5 -3.57 -9.88 6.08
C SER A 5 -2.74 -10.59 5.00
N PHE A 6 -2.08 -11.68 5.40
CA PHE A 6 -1.36 -12.55 4.47
C PHE A 6 -2.31 -13.24 3.49
N GLY A 7 -3.50 -13.66 3.95
CA GLY A 7 -4.50 -14.27 3.06
C GLY A 7 -4.92 -13.33 1.93
N ARG A 8 -5.19 -12.06 2.26
CA ARG A 8 -5.51 -11.02 1.26
C ARG A 8 -4.33 -10.73 0.33
N LEU A 9 -3.10 -10.78 0.85
CA LEU A 9 -1.89 -10.62 0.06
C LEU A 9 -1.73 -11.74 -0.97
N GLN A 10 -1.99 -13.00 -0.59
CA GLN A 10 -1.93 -14.15 -1.49
C GLN A 10 -3.02 -14.12 -2.56
N GLU A 11 -4.21 -13.63 -2.23
CA GLU A 11 -5.27 -13.40 -3.22
C GLU A 11 -4.86 -12.35 -4.24
N LEU A 12 -4.28 -11.24 -3.76
CA LEU A 12 -3.78 -10.16 -4.59
C LEU A 12 -2.64 -10.61 -5.52
N ASP A 13 -1.67 -11.37 -5.01
CA ASP A 13 -0.58 -11.98 -5.79
C ASP A 13 -1.13 -12.78 -6.98
N LYS A 14 -2.10 -13.66 -6.73
CA LYS A 14 -2.77 -14.43 -7.79
C LYS A 14 -3.51 -13.53 -8.78
N MET A 15 -4.21 -12.50 -8.29
CA MET A 15 -4.95 -11.58 -9.15
C MET A 15 -4.02 -10.79 -10.07
N LEU A 16 -2.89 -10.30 -9.56
CA LEU A 16 -1.91 -9.54 -10.35
C LEU A 16 -1.28 -10.37 -11.47
N TRP A 17 -1.13 -11.69 -11.28
CA TRP A 17 -0.70 -12.59 -12.36
C TRP A 17 -1.78 -12.88 -13.42
N GLN A 18 -3.05 -12.75 -13.06
CA GLN A 18 -4.18 -13.06 -13.95
C GLN A 18 -4.78 -11.81 -14.62
N TYR A 19 -4.43 -10.63 -14.13
CA TYR A 19 -5.00 -9.36 -14.57
C TYR A 19 -4.49 -8.97 -15.96
N GLU A 20 -5.39 -8.99 -16.94
CA GLU A 20 -5.19 -8.69 -18.37
C GLU A 20 -3.97 -9.37 -19.00
N ALA A 21 -4.17 -10.26 -19.98
CA ALA A 21 -3.07 -11.03 -20.57
C ALA A 21 -1.94 -10.20 -21.20
N GLU A 22 -2.19 -8.93 -21.53
CA GLU A 22 -1.21 -7.99 -22.07
C GLU A 22 -0.54 -7.10 -21.01
N SER A 23 -1.03 -7.14 -19.76
CA SER A 23 -0.48 -6.41 -18.63
C SER A 23 0.39 -7.35 -17.79
N PHE A 24 1.69 -7.04 -17.71
CA PHE A 24 2.61 -7.77 -16.85
C PHE A 24 3.17 -6.82 -15.79
N ILE A 25 2.84 -7.10 -14.52
CA ILE A 25 3.39 -6.40 -13.36
C ILE A 25 4.36 -7.37 -12.67
N PRO A 26 5.68 -7.22 -12.82
CA PRO A 26 6.64 -8.05 -12.10
C PRO A 26 6.51 -7.79 -10.60
N HIS A 27 6.05 -8.80 -9.86
CA HIS A 27 5.84 -8.72 -8.42
C HIS A 27 6.28 -9.97 -7.68
N GLU A 28 6.56 -9.81 -6.39
CA GLU A 28 6.99 -10.88 -5.50
C GLU A 28 6.52 -10.59 -4.07
N ILE A 29 6.18 -11.66 -3.34
CA ILE A 29 5.91 -11.55 -1.91
C ILE A 29 7.25 -11.39 -1.16
N TRP A 30 7.37 -10.28 -0.43
CA TRP A 30 8.50 -10.00 0.43
C TRP A 30 8.13 -10.21 1.90
N GLU A 31 8.80 -11.18 2.53
CA GLU A 31 8.78 -11.36 3.99
C GLU A 31 9.68 -10.30 4.64
N THR A 32 9.11 -9.43 5.47
CA THR A 32 9.79 -8.22 5.95
C THR A 32 10.96 -8.48 6.91
N GLU A 33 11.11 -9.72 7.37
CA GLU A 33 12.24 -10.19 8.18
C GLU A 33 13.44 -10.60 7.32
N GLU A 34 13.22 -10.83 6.03
CA GLU A 34 14.24 -11.23 5.06
C GLU A 34 14.76 -10.04 4.25
N ALA A 35 15.88 -10.25 3.54
CA ALA A 35 16.46 -9.25 2.67
C ALA A 35 15.46 -8.81 1.58
N MET A 36 15.29 -7.49 1.44
CA MET A 36 14.36 -6.91 0.45
C MET A 36 14.82 -7.25 -0.98
N PRO A 37 13.97 -7.86 -1.83
CA PRO A 37 14.33 -8.16 -3.21
C PRO A 37 14.68 -6.89 -4.00
N SER A 38 15.76 -6.94 -4.79
CA SER A 38 16.23 -5.79 -5.58
C SER A 38 15.78 -5.79 -7.03
N ASP A 39 15.40 -6.97 -7.55
CA ASP A 39 15.22 -7.18 -8.99
C ASP A 39 13.75 -7.07 -9.43
N THR A 40 12.85 -6.93 -8.46
CA THR A 40 11.40 -6.92 -8.67
C THR A 40 10.82 -5.51 -8.50
N SER A 41 9.95 -5.10 -9.43
CA SER A 41 9.40 -3.73 -9.44
C SER A 41 8.35 -3.49 -8.35
N VAL A 42 7.57 -4.52 -7.99
CA VAL A 42 6.52 -4.42 -6.97
C VAL A 42 6.74 -5.48 -5.90
N LEU A 43 6.87 -5.05 -4.66
CA LEU A 43 6.91 -5.95 -3.51
C LEU A 43 5.54 -6.01 -2.85
N LEU A 44 5.05 -7.22 -2.60
CA LEU A 44 3.85 -7.49 -1.82
C LEU A 44 4.29 -7.88 -0.42
N ALA A 45 3.93 -7.09 0.60
CA ALA A 45 4.30 -7.39 1.97
C ALA A 45 3.09 -7.23 2.90
N CYS A 46 3.10 -7.95 4.02
CA CYS A 46 2.11 -7.78 5.06
C CYS A 46 2.68 -7.93 6.47
N GLY A 47 2.01 -7.37 7.46
CA GLY A 47 2.36 -7.54 8.86
C GLY A 47 1.58 -6.63 9.79
N GLY A 48 1.71 -6.87 11.09
CA GLY A 48 1.11 -6.02 12.13
C GLY A 48 1.89 -4.73 12.42
N ASN A 49 3.16 -4.68 12.04
CA ASN A 49 4.03 -3.52 12.22
C ASN A 49 4.58 -3.06 10.87
N LEU A 50 4.68 -1.74 10.69
CA LEU A 50 5.24 -1.18 9.46
C LEU A 50 6.70 -1.60 9.29
N PRO A 51 7.11 -2.08 8.10
CA PRO A 51 8.46 -2.53 7.86
C PRO A 51 9.39 -1.33 7.70
N ARG A 52 10.69 -1.57 7.89
CA ARG A 52 11.71 -0.61 7.47
C ARG A 52 11.93 -0.77 5.97
N ILE A 53 11.72 0.32 5.23
CA ILE A 53 11.96 0.38 3.78
C ILE A 53 13.01 1.45 3.48
N PRO A 54 13.75 1.34 2.35
CA PRO A 54 14.59 2.41 1.86
C PRO A 54 13.83 3.72 1.61
N GLU A 55 14.54 4.84 1.71
CA GLU A 55 14.02 6.13 1.24
C GLU A 55 13.72 6.08 -0.26
N GLY A 56 12.77 6.91 -0.71
CA GLY A 56 12.42 6.99 -2.13
C GLY A 56 11.33 6.00 -2.57
N MET A 57 10.99 5.00 -1.76
CA MET A 57 9.94 4.05 -2.10
C MET A 57 8.53 4.67 -2.03
N ALA A 58 7.65 4.25 -2.94
CA ALA A 58 6.23 4.52 -2.85
C ALA A 58 5.51 3.30 -2.26
N VAL A 59 4.51 3.56 -1.43
CA VAL A 59 3.70 2.52 -0.80
C VAL A 59 2.26 2.66 -1.24
N LEU A 60 1.66 1.58 -1.73
CA LEU A 60 0.22 1.40 -1.78
C LEU A 60 -0.23 0.69 -0.51
N ASN A 61 -0.95 1.41 0.33
CA ASN A 61 -1.44 0.95 1.63
C ASN A 61 -2.83 0.33 1.47
N LEU A 62 -2.96 -0.94 1.85
CA LEU A 62 -4.20 -1.73 1.80
C LEU A 62 -4.64 -2.19 3.19
N SER A 63 -4.08 -1.58 4.24
CA SER A 63 -4.39 -1.85 5.64
C SER A 63 -4.69 -0.57 6.42
N ASP A 64 -5.01 -0.73 7.70
CA ASP A 64 -5.23 0.41 8.61
C ASP A 64 -3.93 1.03 9.16
N GLY A 65 -2.78 0.66 8.58
CA GLY A 65 -1.49 1.18 8.98
C GLY A 65 -1.35 2.69 8.73
N PHE A 66 -0.83 3.41 9.73
CA PHE A 66 -0.54 4.84 9.64
C PHE A 66 0.92 5.06 9.21
N TRP A 67 1.16 5.18 7.90
CA TRP A 67 2.52 5.27 7.34
C TRP A 67 3.32 6.51 7.72
N ASN A 68 2.68 7.53 8.30
CA ASN A 68 3.38 8.65 8.94
C ASN A 68 4.10 8.28 10.24
N THR A 69 3.90 7.07 10.76
CA THR A 69 4.60 6.54 11.95
C THR A 69 5.75 5.58 11.60
N ALA A 70 5.98 5.34 10.31
CA ALA A 70 7.09 4.51 9.85
C ALA A 70 8.44 5.09 10.28
N SER A 71 9.39 4.20 10.58
CA SER A 71 10.75 4.60 10.99
C SER A 71 11.53 5.32 9.88
N VAL A 72 11.23 4.99 8.62
CA VAL A 72 11.64 5.75 7.43
C VAL A 72 10.38 6.06 6.65
N LEU A 73 10.13 7.35 6.39
CA LEU A 73 8.94 7.76 5.63
C LEU A 73 9.10 7.40 4.15
N PRO A 74 8.08 6.79 3.52
CA PRO A 74 8.07 6.58 2.09
C PRO A 74 8.01 7.93 1.36
N ALA A 75 8.50 7.97 0.12
CA ALA A 75 8.39 9.15 -0.73
C ALA A 75 6.93 9.49 -1.07
N ARG A 76 6.07 8.46 -1.16
CA ARG A 76 4.63 8.60 -1.41
C ARG A 76 3.86 7.49 -0.72
N VAL A 77 2.68 7.82 -0.20
CA VAL A 77 1.68 6.85 0.26
C VAL A 77 0.45 7.01 -0.61
N LEU A 78 -0.01 5.90 -1.19
CA LEU A 78 -1.23 5.78 -1.96
C LEU A 78 -2.23 5.04 -1.07
N GLU A 79 -3.38 5.67 -0.84
CA GLU A 79 -4.48 5.11 -0.05
C GLU A 79 -5.64 4.78 -0.98
N ILE A 80 -6.26 3.61 -0.79
CA ILE A 80 -7.53 3.29 -1.43
C ILE A 80 -8.65 3.62 -0.47
N VAL A 81 -9.55 4.51 -0.89
CA VAL A 81 -10.71 4.92 -0.10
C VAL A 81 -11.95 4.29 -0.72
N GLY A 82 -12.58 3.38 0.03
CA GLY A 82 -13.87 2.80 -0.35
C GLY A 82 -15.04 3.77 -0.16
N ASN A 83 -16.22 3.34 -0.60
CA ASN A 83 -17.45 4.14 -0.55
C ASN A 83 -18.34 3.82 0.66
N SER A 84 -17.97 2.84 1.49
CA SER A 84 -18.75 2.54 2.70
C SER A 84 -18.54 3.62 3.77
N LEU A 85 -19.47 3.69 4.74
CA LEU A 85 -19.34 4.65 5.84
C LEU A 85 -18.11 4.39 6.70
N GLU A 86 -17.74 3.11 6.87
CA GLU A 86 -16.56 2.68 7.60
C GLU A 86 -15.28 3.08 6.85
N ASP A 87 -15.18 2.75 5.55
CA ASP A 87 -14.03 3.13 4.72
C ASP A 87 -13.79 4.65 4.73
N LEU A 88 -14.87 5.43 4.67
CA LEU A 88 -14.80 6.90 4.69
C LEU A 88 -14.40 7.44 6.06
N ALA A 89 -14.78 6.79 7.16
CA ALA A 89 -14.35 7.18 8.50
C ALA A 89 -12.86 6.93 8.66
N ASP A 90 -12.38 5.73 8.32
CA ASP A 90 -10.97 5.35 8.43
C ASP A 90 -10.07 6.20 7.53
N ALA A 91 -10.52 6.48 6.30
CA ALA A 91 -9.82 7.38 5.39
C ALA A 91 -9.69 8.80 5.95
N ARG A 92 -10.70 9.32 6.67
CA ARG A 92 -10.64 10.64 7.31
C ARG A 92 -9.64 10.67 8.46
N GLU A 93 -9.52 9.59 9.22
CA GLU A 93 -8.53 9.47 10.28
C GLU A 93 -7.11 9.49 9.70
N ARG A 94 -6.84 8.65 8.69
CA ARG A 94 -5.54 8.63 7.98
C ARG A 94 -5.22 9.97 7.33
N PHE A 95 -6.20 10.58 6.63
CA PHE A 95 -6.06 11.92 6.05
C PHE A 95 -5.63 12.95 7.10
N THR A 96 -6.27 12.96 8.26
CA THR A 96 -5.98 13.90 9.34
C THR A 96 -4.58 13.67 9.89
N ALA A 97 -4.17 12.42 10.10
CA ALA A 97 -2.85 12.05 10.58
C ALA A 97 -1.75 12.50 9.58
N TYR A 98 -1.90 12.16 8.30
CA TYR A 98 -0.93 12.51 7.26
C TYR A 98 -0.80 14.03 7.10
N ARG A 99 -1.92 14.76 7.11
CA ARG A 99 -1.92 16.22 7.04
C ARG A 99 -1.18 16.85 8.22
N ARG A 100 -1.41 16.33 9.44
CA ARG A 100 -0.71 16.81 10.66
C ARG A 100 0.78 16.54 10.62
N SER A 101 1.20 15.46 9.98
CA SER A 101 2.60 15.09 9.76
C SER A 101 3.26 15.81 8.58
N GLY A 102 2.56 16.72 7.89
CA GLY A 102 3.13 17.54 6.83
C GLY A 102 3.11 16.92 5.42
N PHE A 103 2.36 15.84 5.21
CA PHE A 103 2.19 15.25 3.88
C PHE A 103 1.39 16.21 2.98
N ALA A 104 1.84 16.37 1.74
CA ALA A 104 1.02 16.93 0.67
C ALA A 104 0.01 15.87 0.23
N ILE A 105 -1.29 16.19 0.30
CA ILE A 105 -2.36 15.25 -0.01
C ILE A 105 -3.06 15.67 -1.30
N GLU A 106 -3.18 14.73 -2.23
CA GLU A 106 -3.92 14.85 -3.47
C GLU A 106 -5.04 13.81 -3.53
N HIS A 107 -6.17 14.18 -4.12
CA HIS A 107 -7.30 13.28 -4.32
C HIS A 107 -7.45 12.96 -5.81
N HIS A 108 -7.48 11.68 -6.14
CA HIS A 108 -7.74 11.20 -7.50
C HIS A 108 -9.10 10.51 -7.55
N GLY A 109 -10.06 11.12 -8.26
CA GLY A 109 -11.36 10.51 -8.51
C GLY A 109 -11.23 9.32 -9.46
N MET A 110 -11.55 8.12 -8.98
CA MET A 110 -11.50 6.86 -9.73
C MET A 110 -12.88 6.42 -10.24
N GLU A 111 -13.91 7.26 -10.10
CA GLU A 111 -15.25 6.98 -10.60
C GLU A 111 -15.25 6.73 -12.12
N GLY A 112 -15.84 5.62 -12.55
CA GLY A 112 -15.92 5.24 -13.97
C GLY A 112 -14.60 4.78 -14.60
N LYS A 113 -13.56 4.50 -13.79
CA LYS A 113 -12.28 3.96 -14.23
C LYS A 113 -12.04 2.60 -13.56
N ALA A 114 -12.54 1.54 -14.17
CA ALA A 114 -12.23 0.15 -13.82
C ALA A 114 -12.32 -0.71 -15.08
#